data_AF-A0A832G279-F1
#
_entry.id   AF-A0A832G279-F1
#
_cell.length_a   1.000
_cell.length_b   1.000
_cell.length_c   1.000
_cell.angle_alpha   90.00
_cell.angle_beta   90.00
_cell.angle_gamma   90.00
#
_symmetry.space_group_name_H-M   'P 1'
#
loop_
_entity.id
_entity.type
_entity.pdbx_description
1 polymer ?
#
loop_
_entity_poly.entity_id
_entity_poly.type
_entity_poly.pdbx_seq_one_letter_code
_entity_poly.pdbx_strand_id
1 'polypeptide(L)'
;MEPIVERVKSKFPDSVRASKEFIDFEINGWRITGEVGPLLGDRIVLGRVGRIRAKDLLEAWIKHLVLVCGKGGIGGATLLGLEGNKISTITLNLPESPQAVLHELLEIYAVGMTCPIPFFPETSFTYTEHLIKGSEDGLQALEKARKKAMDVWLGGEEERQIAESDDPYFDLCFADFALPNEDFESLAIRIYKPLLESWQKLDG
;
A
#
# COMPACT_ATOMS: atom_id res chain seq x y z
N MET A 1 -11.62 -6.73 -19.39
CA MET A 1 -12.25 -7.23 -18.14
C MET A 1 -12.05 -8.74 -17.99
N GLU A 2 -12.13 -9.52 -19.08
CA GLU A 2 -11.87 -10.96 -19.13
C GLU A 2 -10.58 -11.46 -18.43
N PRO A 3 -9.39 -10.84 -18.60
CA PRO A 3 -8.15 -11.46 -18.11
C PRO A 3 -8.05 -11.53 -16.57
N ILE A 4 -8.53 -10.51 -15.85
CA ILE A 4 -8.48 -10.52 -14.37
C ILE A 4 -9.47 -11.57 -13.83
N VAL A 5 -10.68 -11.63 -14.38
CA VAL A 5 -11.71 -12.58 -13.95
C VAL A 5 -11.26 -14.02 -14.21
N GLU A 6 -10.68 -14.30 -15.39
CA GLU A 6 -10.11 -15.60 -15.70
C GLU A 6 -8.97 -15.98 -14.74
N ARG A 7 -8.10 -15.02 -14.38
CA ARG A 7 -7.02 -15.28 -13.43
C ARG A 7 -7.54 -15.61 -12.04
N VAL A 8 -8.54 -14.86 -11.55
CA VAL A 8 -9.22 -15.18 -10.29
C VAL A 8 -9.78 -16.59 -10.36
N LYS A 9 -10.52 -16.95 -11.40
CA LYS A 9 -11.07 -18.31 -11.58
C LYS A 9 -10.01 -19.40 -11.69
N SER A 10 -8.85 -19.11 -12.29
CA SER A 10 -7.74 -20.08 -12.40
C SER A 10 -7.06 -20.36 -11.06
N LYS A 11 -7.05 -19.38 -10.15
CA LYS A 11 -6.39 -19.48 -8.83
C LYS A 11 -7.36 -19.87 -7.72
N PHE A 12 -8.63 -19.52 -7.86
CA PHE A 12 -9.69 -19.77 -6.89
C PHE A 12 -10.82 -20.53 -7.59
N PRO A 13 -11.16 -21.75 -7.15
CA PRO A 13 -12.26 -22.52 -7.71
C PRO A 13 -13.57 -21.73 -7.68
N ASP A 14 -14.45 -21.94 -8.68
CA ASP A 14 -15.78 -21.29 -8.73
C ASP A 14 -16.66 -21.61 -7.50
N SER A 15 -16.32 -22.64 -6.73
CA SER A 15 -17.00 -22.99 -5.46
C SER A 15 -16.69 -22.02 -4.32
N VAL A 16 -15.60 -21.25 -4.40
CA VAL A 16 -15.23 -20.26 -3.39
C VAL A 16 -15.99 -18.96 -3.66
N ARG A 17 -16.98 -18.68 -2.83
CA ARG A 17 -17.74 -17.43 -2.92
C ARG A 17 -17.03 -16.32 -2.16
N ALA A 18 -17.07 -15.11 -2.72
CA ALA A 18 -16.63 -13.92 -2.02
C ALA A 18 -17.50 -13.71 -0.77
N SER A 19 -16.86 -13.59 0.38
CA SER A 19 -17.51 -13.25 1.66
C SER A 19 -16.95 -11.94 2.20
N LYS A 20 -17.62 -11.42 3.23
CA LYS A 20 -17.11 -10.38 4.11
C LYS A 20 -17.16 -10.89 5.53
N GLU A 21 -16.32 -10.32 6.37
CA GLU A 21 -16.28 -10.65 7.79
C GLU A 21 -16.55 -9.39 8.60
N PHE A 22 -17.46 -9.50 9.57
CA PHE A 22 -17.66 -8.45 10.55
C PHE A 22 -16.60 -8.59 11.64
N ILE A 23 -16.00 -7.46 11.99
CA ILE A 23 -15.02 -7.36 13.07
C ILE A 23 -15.50 -6.34 14.11
N ASP A 24 -15.14 -6.60 15.36
CA ASP A 24 -15.30 -5.68 16.48
C ASP A 24 -14.26 -6.07 17.52
N PHE A 25 -13.16 -5.32 17.57
CA PHE A 25 -12.07 -5.58 18.50
C PHE A 25 -11.40 -4.30 18.96
N GLU A 26 -10.69 -4.41 20.08
CA GLU A 26 -9.89 -3.33 20.62
C GLU A 26 -8.40 -3.61 20.45
N ILE A 27 -7.63 -2.57 20.14
CA ILE A 27 -6.17 -2.59 20.05
C ILE A 27 -5.62 -1.29 20.62
N ASN A 28 -4.87 -1.38 21.72
CA ASN A 28 -4.20 -0.24 22.35
C ASN A 28 -5.12 0.99 22.58
N GLY A 29 -6.36 0.76 23.03
CA GLY A 29 -7.34 1.82 23.29
C GLY A 29 -8.16 2.27 22.08
N TRP A 30 -7.89 1.74 20.89
CA TRP A 30 -8.71 1.94 19.69
C TRP A 30 -9.73 0.82 19.55
N ARG A 31 -10.99 1.17 19.28
CA ARG A 31 -12.00 0.19 18.86
C ARG A 31 -12.16 0.24 17.34
N ILE A 32 -11.96 -0.90 16.68
CA ILE A 32 -12.14 -1.05 15.23
C ILE A 32 -13.35 -1.94 15.01
N THR A 33 -14.32 -1.43 14.25
CA THR A 33 -15.54 -2.17 13.91
C THR A 33 -15.96 -1.95 12.46
N GLY A 34 -16.53 -2.98 11.83
CA GLY A 34 -17.07 -2.90 10.49
C GLY A 34 -16.96 -4.21 9.71
N GLU A 35 -17.38 -4.17 8.45
CA GLU A 35 -17.21 -5.30 7.53
C GLU A 35 -15.91 -5.14 6.74
N VAL A 36 -15.10 -6.21 6.69
CA VAL A 36 -13.87 -6.24 5.89
C VAL A 36 -13.94 -7.36 4.85
N GLY A 37 -13.48 -7.05 3.64
CA GLY A 37 -13.45 -7.96 2.51
C GLY A 37 -13.23 -7.24 1.17
N PRO A 38 -13.48 -7.93 0.04
CA PRO A 38 -13.92 -9.33 -0.06
C PRO A 38 -12.83 -10.35 0.31
N LEU A 39 -13.25 -11.48 0.86
CA LEU A 39 -12.45 -12.67 1.13
C LEU A 39 -12.82 -13.79 0.15
N LEU A 40 -11.83 -14.46 -0.41
CA LEU A 40 -11.98 -15.73 -1.11
C LEU A 40 -11.29 -16.81 -0.28
N GLY A 41 -12.07 -17.57 0.48
CA GLY A 41 -11.54 -18.48 1.50
C GLY A 41 -10.94 -17.70 2.66
N ASP A 42 -9.66 -17.91 2.93
CA ASP A 42 -8.88 -17.26 3.98
C ASP A 42 -8.02 -16.10 3.46
N ARG A 43 -8.26 -15.60 2.24
CA ARG A 43 -7.42 -14.56 1.62
C ARG A 43 -8.24 -13.39 1.10
N ILE A 44 -7.74 -12.17 1.31
CA ILE A 44 -8.29 -10.99 0.64
C ILE A 44 -7.87 -11.05 -0.83
N VAL A 45 -8.81 -10.85 -1.76
CA VAL A 45 -8.50 -10.80 -3.19
C VAL A 45 -9.11 -9.56 -3.80
N LEU A 46 -8.26 -8.61 -4.18
CA LEU A 46 -8.67 -7.35 -4.80
C LEU A 46 -8.19 -7.31 -6.26
N GLY A 47 -9.06 -6.81 -7.14
CA GLY A 47 -8.78 -6.65 -8.56
C GLY A 47 -8.87 -5.19 -8.97
N ARG A 48 -7.93 -4.75 -9.82
CA ARG A 48 -7.93 -3.42 -10.42
C ARG A 48 -7.85 -3.50 -11.94
N VAL A 49 -8.75 -2.79 -12.62
CA VAL A 49 -8.67 -2.61 -14.08
C VAL A 49 -7.62 -1.54 -14.39
N GLY A 50 -6.35 -1.96 -14.42
CA GLY A 50 -5.18 -1.10 -14.64
C GLY A 50 -4.00 -1.48 -13.76
N ARG A 51 -2.90 -0.70 -13.82
CA ARG A 51 -1.73 -0.90 -12.96
C ARG A 51 -2.13 -0.76 -11.48
N ILE A 52 -1.64 -1.68 -10.66
CA ILE A 52 -1.77 -1.62 -9.19
C ILE A 52 -1.06 -0.35 -8.70
N ARG A 53 -1.79 0.50 -7.98
CA ARG A 53 -1.27 1.75 -7.38
C ARG A 53 -0.81 1.51 -5.95
N ALA A 54 0.03 2.42 -5.44
CA ALA A 54 0.51 2.39 -4.06
C ALA A 54 -0.64 2.42 -3.04
N LYS A 55 -1.73 3.14 -3.33
CA LYS A 55 -2.92 3.15 -2.45
C LYS A 55 -3.75 1.88 -2.50
N ASP A 56 -3.78 1.18 -3.64
CA ASP A 56 -4.50 -0.10 -3.72
C ASP A 56 -3.77 -1.16 -2.86
N LEU A 57 -2.42 -1.13 -2.86
CA LEU A 57 -1.59 -1.94 -1.96
C LEU A 57 -1.85 -1.62 -0.49
N LEU A 58 -1.85 -0.35 -0.12
CA LEU A 58 -2.09 0.10 1.25
C LEU A 58 -3.48 -0.33 1.74
N GLU A 59 -4.52 -0.20 0.90
CA GLU A 59 -5.88 -0.65 1.23
C GLU A 59 -5.91 -2.17 1.50
N ALA A 60 -5.34 -2.97 0.61
CA ALA A 60 -5.30 -4.42 0.77
C ALA A 60 -4.56 -4.84 2.04
N TRP A 61 -3.44 -4.17 2.32
CA TRP A 61 -2.60 -4.44 3.48
C TRP A 61 -3.28 -4.06 4.79
N ILE A 62 -3.91 -2.89 4.88
CA ILE A 62 -4.66 -2.47 6.08
C ILE A 62 -5.82 -3.44 6.34
N LYS A 63 -6.58 -3.82 5.31
CA LYS A 63 -7.64 -4.83 5.46
C LYS A 63 -7.10 -6.16 5.99
N HIS A 64 -5.93 -6.57 5.52
CA HIS A 64 -5.27 -7.79 5.97
C HIS A 64 -4.86 -7.71 7.43
N LEU A 65 -4.20 -6.62 7.84
CA LEU A 65 -3.80 -6.37 9.23
C LEU A 65 -5.01 -6.38 10.16
N VAL A 66 -6.07 -5.68 9.78
CA VAL A 66 -7.30 -5.55 10.55
C VAL A 66 -7.98 -6.91 10.75
N LEU A 67 -8.12 -7.73 9.69
CA LEU A 67 -8.70 -9.06 9.85
C LEU A 67 -7.83 -10.00 10.68
N VAL A 68 -6.51 -9.95 10.52
CA VAL A 68 -5.60 -10.80 11.30
C VAL A 68 -5.62 -10.42 12.78
N CYS A 69 -5.64 -9.12 13.10
CA CYS A 69 -5.71 -8.67 14.48
C CYS A 69 -7.09 -8.94 15.12
N GLY A 70 -8.18 -8.82 14.36
CA GLY A 70 -9.54 -8.96 14.89
C GLY A 70 -10.09 -10.38 14.93
N LYS A 71 -9.70 -11.25 13.98
CA LYS A 71 -10.27 -12.59 13.82
C LYS A 71 -9.21 -13.70 13.80
N GLY A 72 -8.01 -13.41 13.30
CA GLY A 72 -6.99 -14.42 13.01
C GLY A 72 -7.37 -15.35 11.86
N GLY A 73 -6.47 -16.28 11.51
CA GLY A 73 -6.74 -17.32 10.50
C GLY A 73 -6.88 -16.81 9.05
N ILE A 74 -6.40 -15.61 8.75
CA ILE A 74 -6.31 -15.08 7.38
C ILE A 74 -4.90 -15.32 6.85
N GLY A 75 -4.81 -15.96 5.68
CA GLY A 75 -3.57 -16.42 5.07
C GLY A 75 -2.88 -15.40 4.15
N GLY A 76 -3.44 -14.21 3.96
CA GLY A 76 -2.82 -13.15 3.15
C GLY A 76 -3.80 -12.25 2.40
N ALA A 77 -3.22 -11.30 1.66
CA ALA A 77 -3.93 -10.57 0.61
C ALA A 77 -3.27 -10.80 -0.76
N THR A 78 -4.07 -10.78 -1.82
CA THR A 78 -3.60 -10.81 -3.20
C THR A 78 -4.27 -9.70 -3.99
N LEU A 79 -3.44 -8.93 -4.70
CA LEU A 79 -3.88 -7.92 -5.65
C LEU A 79 -3.59 -8.40 -7.06
N LEU A 80 -4.56 -8.19 -7.95
CA LEU A 80 -4.45 -8.44 -9.37
C LEU A 80 -4.64 -7.12 -10.11
N GLY A 81 -3.71 -6.79 -10.99
CA GLY A 81 -3.82 -5.65 -11.89
C GLY A 81 -3.26 -5.97 -13.26
N LEU A 82 -3.09 -4.92 -14.06
CA LEU A 82 -2.60 -5.00 -15.43
C LEU A 82 -1.32 -4.20 -15.58
N GLU A 83 -0.31 -4.81 -16.19
CA GLU A 83 0.93 -4.15 -16.62
C GLU A 83 1.04 -4.34 -18.13
N GLY A 84 0.57 -3.33 -18.88
CA GLY A 84 0.25 -3.50 -20.30
C GLY A 84 -0.85 -4.54 -20.50
N ASN A 85 -0.57 -5.57 -21.30
CA ASN A 85 -1.48 -6.69 -21.57
C ASN A 85 -1.27 -7.89 -20.64
N LYS A 86 -0.34 -7.81 -19.68
CA LYS A 86 -0.04 -8.89 -18.75
C LYS A 86 -0.73 -8.67 -17.41
N ILE A 87 -1.07 -9.75 -16.73
CA ILE A 87 -1.58 -9.70 -15.37
C ILE A 87 -0.41 -9.58 -14.42
N SER A 88 -0.43 -8.52 -13.61
CA SER A 88 0.49 -8.34 -12.49
C SER A 88 -0.18 -8.88 -11.22
N THR A 89 0.52 -9.73 -10.48
CA THR A 89 0.02 -10.27 -9.21
C THR A 89 0.94 -9.87 -8.07
N ILE A 90 0.39 -9.27 -7.03
CA ILE A 90 1.10 -8.98 -5.79
C ILE A 90 0.45 -9.77 -4.66
N THR A 91 1.26 -10.48 -3.89
CA THR A 91 0.83 -11.14 -2.66
C THR A 91 1.42 -10.41 -1.47
N LEU A 92 0.58 -10.13 -0.47
CA LEU A 92 0.95 -9.52 0.80
C LEU A 92 0.80 -10.59 1.89
N ASN A 93 1.91 -10.87 2.55
CA ASN A 93 1.98 -11.73 3.71
C ASN A 93 1.84 -10.90 4.98
N LEU A 94 1.91 -11.56 6.14
CA LEU A 94 1.90 -10.88 7.42
C LEU A 94 3.29 -10.32 7.75
N PRO A 95 3.37 -9.08 8.27
CA PRO A 95 4.57 -8.64 8.96
C PRO A 95 4.76 -9.45 10.25
N GLU A 96 5.96 -9.44 10.81
CA GLU A 96 6.31 -10.18 12.03
C GLU A 96 5.43 -9.80 13.23
N SER A 97 5.06 -8.52 13.35
CA SER A 97 4.25 -7.99 14.44
C SER A 97 3.04 -7.19 13.92
N PRO A 98 1.96 -7.86 13.44
CA PRO A 98 0.85 -7.18 12.80
C PRO A 98 0.09 -6.21 13.72
N GLN A 99 0.00 -6.51 15.02
CA GLN A 99 -0.61 -5.62 16.01
C GLN A 99 0.20 -4.34 16.19
N ALA A 100 1.53 -4.44 16.27
CA ALA A 100 2.40 -3.27 16.42
C ALA A 100 2.33 -2.37 15.18
N VAL A 101 2.31 -2.98 13.99
CA VAL A 101 2.16 -2.27 12.73
C VAL A 101 0.78 -1.59 12.62
N LEU A 102 -0.30 -2.29 12.96
CA LEU A 102 -1.65 -1.71 12.93
C LEU A 102 -1.77 -0.54 13.92
N HIS A 103 -1.19 -0.68 15.11
CA HIS A 103 -1.14 0.39 16.09
C HIS A 103 -0.38 1.62 15.56
N GLU A 104 0.79 1.43 14.96
CA GLU A 104 1.57 2.52 14.36
C GLU A 104 0.76 3.29 13.31
N LEU A 105 0.00 2.58 12.47
CA LEU A 105 -0.88 3.21 11.48
C LEU A 105 -2.03 4.01 12.12
N LEU A 106 -2.57 3.54 13.25
CA LEU A 106 -3.61 4.26 14.00
C LEU A 106 -3.06 5.55 14.62
N GLU A 107 -1.84 5.52 15.15
CA GLU A 107 -1.17 6.71 15.67
C GLU A 107 -0.90 7.73 14.55
N ILE A 108 -0.44 7.28 13.38
CA ILE A 108 -0.26 8.15 12.21
C ILE A 108 -1.61 8.73 11.76
N TYR A 109 -2.66 7.90 11.71
CA TYR A 109 -4.02 8.35 11.40
C TYR A 109 -4.49 9.43 12.38
N ALA A 110 -4.28 9.24 13.68
CA ALA A 110 -4.65 10.21 14.71
C ALA A 110 -3.98 11.58 14.49
N VAL A 111 -2.68 11.58 14.14
CA VAL A 111 -1.97 12.83 13.78
C VAL A 111 -2.58 13.45 12.52
N GLY A 112 -2.82 12.65 11.47
CA GLY A 112 -3.43 13.10 10.21
C GLY A 112 -4.85 13.66 10.35
N MET A 113 -5.56 13.30 11.42
CA MET A 113 -6.86 13.88 11.77
C MET A 113 -6.76 15.26 12.43
N THR A 114 -5.57 15.68 12.86
CA THR A 114 -5.33 16.99 13.50
C THR A 114 -4.62 17.99 12.59
N CYS A 115 -3.75 17.51 11.70
CA CYS A 115 -3.06 18.33 10.72
C CYS A 115 -2.74 17.53 9.44
N PRO A 116 -2.57 18.22 8.29
CA PRO A 116 -2.07 17.56 7.08
C PRO A 116 -0.69 16.93 7.35
N ILE A 117 -0.55 15.65 7.03
CA ILE A 117 0.73 14.93 7.08
C ILE A 117 1.34 14.83 5.67
N PRO A 118 2.67 15.00 5.51
CA PRO A 118 3.32 14.94 4.20
C PRO A 118 3.50 13.49 3.75
N PHE A 119 2.38 12.83 3.45
CA PHE A 119 2.33 11.46 2.95
C PHE A 119 1.59 11.44 1.61
N PHE A 120 2.32 11.04 0.57
CA PHE A 120 1.85 11.04 -0.82
C PHE A 120 2.04 9.61 -1.36
N PRO A 121 0.96 8.82 -1.55
CA PRO A 121 1.05 7.38 -1.69
C PRO A 121 2.08 6.88 -2.72
N GLU A 122 2.08 7.42 -3.94
CA GLU A 122 3.01 6.97 -4.98
C GLU A 122 4.45 7.42 -4.69
N THR A 123 4.63 8.69 -4.34
CA THR A 123 5.93 9.30 -4.02
C THR A 123 6.59 8.62 -2.82
N SER A 124 5.84 8.43 -1.73
CA SER A 124 6.29 7.73 -0.52
C SER A 124 6.60 6.26 -0.80
N PHE A 125 5.77 5.56 -1.58
CA PHE A 125 6.04 4.18 -1.97
C PHE A 125 7.33 4.06 -2.79
N THR A 126 7.51 4.89 -3.82
CA THR A 126 8.70 4.90 -4.67
C THR A 126 9.95 5.23 -3.85
N TYR A 127 9.88 6.22 -2.95
CA TYR A 127 10.97 6.53 -2.03
C TYR A 127 11.40 5.28 -1.23
N THR A 128 10.45 4.66 -0.52
CA THR A 128 10.77 3.54 0.37
C THR A 128 11.20 2.30 -0.40
N GLU A 129 10.60 2.01 -1.56
CA GLU A 129 10.97 0.89 -2.40
C GLU A 129 12.42 1.02 -2.91
N HIS A 130 12.81 2.20 -3.40
CA HIS A 130 14.17 2.45 -3.87
C HIS A 130 15.19 2.44 -2.73
N LEU A 131 14.81 2.93 -1.56
CA LEU A 131 15.66 2.92 -0.37
C LEU A 131 15.98 1.47 0.08
N ILE A 132 14.97 0.60 0.14
CA ILE A 132 15.13 -0.80 0.58
C ILE A 132 15.89 -1.64 -0.45
N LYS A 133 15.66 -1.40 -1.75
CA LYS A 133 16.34 -2.13 -2.83
C LYS A 133 17.76 -1.65 -3.11
N GLY A 134 18.19 -0.53 -2.53
CA GLY A 134 19.53 0.02 -2.73
C GLY A 134 20.62 -0.95 -2.21
N SER A 135 21.46 -1.45 -3.11
CA SER A 135 22.58 -2.35 -2.81
C SER A 135 23.92 -1.63 -2.64
N GLU A 136 23.92 -0.30 -2.68
CA GLU A 136 25.11 0.56 -2.68
C GLU A 136 25.29 1.22 -1.30
N ASP A 137 26.34 2.04 -1.16
CA ASP A 137 26.56 2.93 -0.01
C ASP A 137 25.24 3.61 0.41
N GLY A 138 24.94 3.61 1.72
CA GLY A 138 23.68 4.14 2.26
C GLY A 138 23.37 5.57 1.85
N LEU A 139 24.40 6.40 1.62
CA LEU A 139 24.20 7.77 1.14
C LEU A 139 23.73 7.81 -0.33
N GLN A 140 24.33 6.98 -1.19
CA GLN A 140 23.95 6.90 -2.61
C GLN A 140 22.55 6.31 -2.78
N ALA A 141 22.20 5.30 -1.98
CA ALA A 141 20.85 4.73 -1.96
C ALA A 141 19.80 5.78 -1.55
N LEU A 142 20.10 6.59 -0.53
CA LEU A 142 19.23 7.67 -0.07
C LEU A 142 19.02 8.75 -1.15
N GLU A 143 20.09 9.26 -1.76
CA GLU A 143 20.01 10.27 -2.82
C GLU A 143 19.21 9.77 -4.03
N LYS A 144 19.41 8.51 -4.42
CA LYS A 144 18.66 7.89 -5.50
C LYS A 144 17.18 7.73 -5.17
N ALA A 145 16.85 7.32 -3.94
CA ALA A 145 15.48 7.20 -3.47
C ALA A 145 14.77 8.57 -3.47
N ARG A 146 15.44 9.61 -2.95
CA ARG A 146 14.95 11.00 -2.98
C ARG A 146 14.69 11.48 -4.41
N LYS A 147 15.64 11.26 -5.32
CA LYS A 147 15.49 11.63 -6.73
C LYS A 147 14.29 10.94 -7.36
N LYS A 148 14.15 9.62 -7.17
CA LYS A 148 13.04 8.84 -7.73
C LYS A 148 11.68 9.24 -7.15
N ALA A 149 11.63 9.60 -5.87
CA ALA A 149 10.44 10.18 -5.27
C ALA A 149 10.08 11.52 -5.95
N MET A 150 11.05 12.41 -6.17
CA MET A 150 10.80 13.69 -6.84
C MET A 150 10.37 13.55 -8.29
N ASP A 151 10.90 12.55 -9.02
CA ASP A 151 10.40 12.22 -10.35
C ASP A 151 8.89 11.89 -10.31
N VAL A 152 8.42 11.19 -9.27
CA VAL A 152 6.98 10.89 -9.09
C VAL A 152 6.18 12.11 -8.67
N TRP A 153 6.71 12.88 -7.72
CA TRP A 153 6.05 14.06 -7.20
C TRP A 153 5.79 15.10 -8.29
N LEU A 154 6.81 15.44 -9.08
CA LEU A 154 6.78 16.51 -10.08
C LEU A 154 6.40 16.05 -11.51
N GLY A 155 6.19 14.75 -11.72
CA GLY A 155 5.79 14.21 -13.03
C GLY A 155 6.92 13.84 -13.99
N GLY A 156 8.16 13.77 -13.51
CA GLY A 156 9.31 13.19 -14.23
C GLY A 156 9.63 13.85 -15.58
N GLU A 157 10.65 13.32 -16.27
CA GLU A 157 10.96 13.74 -17.65
C GLU A 157 10.16 12.94 -18.70
N GLU A 158 9.47 11.87 -18.29
CA GLU A 158 8.64 11.05 -19.18
C GLU A 158 7.28 11.72 -19.41
N GLU A 159 6.99 12.13 -20.66
CA GLU A 159 5.78 12.87 -21.11
C GLU A 159 4.41 12.29 -20.70
N ARG A 160 4.35 11.12 -20.05
CA ARG A 160 3.11 10.42 -19.66
C ARG A 160 2.94 10.24 -18.15
N GLN A 161 3.88 10.71 -17.35
CA GLN A 161 3.78 10.59 -15.89
C GLN A 161 3.02 11.80 -15.35
N ILE A 162 1.79 11.58 -14.88
CA ILE A 162 1.02 12.61 -14.17
C ILE A 162 1.73 12.86 -12.84
N ALA A 163 2.04 14.12 -12.55
CA ALA A 163 2.67 14.50 -11.30
C ALA A 163 1.69 14.22 -10.15
N GLU A 164 2.17 13.57 -9.08
CA GLU A 164 1.33 13.38 -7.90
C GLU A 164 0.98 14.74 -7.25
N SER A 165 1.86 15.74 -7.39
CA SER A 165 1.61 17.12 -6.95
C SER A 165 0.43 17.82 -7.65
N ASP A 166 0.00 17.33 -8.82
CA ASP A 166 -1.15 17.91 -9.54
C ASP A 166 -2.49 17.60 -8.84
N ASP A 167 -2.50 16.74 -7.81
CA ASP A 167 -3.69 16.52 -6.99
C ASP A 167 -4.05 17.82 -6.22
N PRO A 168 -5.24 18.39 -6.43
CA PRO A 168 -5.64 19.65 -5.78
C PRO A 168 -5.61 19.60 -4.25
N TYR A 169 -5.78 18.42 -3.64
CA TYR A 169 -5.70 18.27 -2.18
C TYR A 169 -4.27 18.43 -1.67
N PHE A 170 -3.28 18.03 -2.46
CA PHE A 170 -1.88 18.17 -2.10
C PHE A 170 -1.38 19.59 -2.35
N ASP A 171 -1.75 20.20 -3.47
CA ASP A 171 -1.45 21.61 -3.75
C ASP A 171 -1.97 22.52 -2.63
N LEU A 172 -3.21 22.32 -2.17
CA LEU A 172 -3.81 23.14 -1.11
C LEU A 172 -3.02 23.13 0.22
N CYS A 173 -2.45 21.99 0.60
CA CYS A 173 -1.80 21.82 1.91
C CYS A 173 -0.26 21.89 1.84
N PHE A 174 0.32 21.65 0.66
CA PHE A 174 1.75 21.39 0.51
C PHE A 174 2.41 22.12 -0.68
N ALA A 175 1.75 23.11 -1.30
CA ALA A 175 2.34 23.89 -2.40
C ALA A 175 3.73 24.46 -2.08
N ASP A 176 3.93 24.99 -0.87
CA ASP A 176 5.21 25.58 -0.42
C ASP A 176 6.09 24.57 0.35
N PHE A 177 5.73 23.29 0.37
CA PHE A 177 6.41 22.29 1.17
C PHE A 177 7.67 21.78 0.45
N ALA A 178 8.85 22.04 1.02
CA ALA A 178 10.11 21.59 0.45
C ALA A 178 10.25 20.06 0.60
N LEU A 179 10.01 19.33 -0.49
CA LEU A 179 10.15 17.87 -0.57
C LEU A 179 11.43 17.46 -1.35
N PRO A 180 12.02 16.30 -1.03
CA PRO A 180 11.75 15.48 0.16
C PRO A 180 12.36 16.12 1.41
N ASN A 181 11.73 15.91 2.57
CA ASN A 181 12.26 16.32 3.88
C ASN A 181 12.10 15.20 4.92
N GLU A 182 12.66 15.41 6.12
CA GLU A 182 12.73 14.40 7.17
C GLU A 182 11.34 13.86 7.58
N ASP A 183 10.32 14.72 7.67
CA ASP A 183 8.96 14.32 8.04
C ASP A 183 8.34 13.39 6.98
N PHE A 184 8.47 13.77 5.71
CA PHE A 184 8.03 12.93 4.58
C PHE A 184 8.77 11.59 4.57
N GLU A 185 10.11 11.60 4.71
CA GLU A 185 10.93 10.40 4.63
C GLU A 185 10.61 9.43 5.77
N SER A 186 10.47 9.97 6.98
CA SER A 186 10.11 9.22 8.18
C SER A 186 8.72 8.57 8.02
N LEU A 187 7.72 9.33 7.57
CA LEU A 187 6.36 8.80 7.34
C LEU A 187 6.33 7.74 6.25
N ALA A 188 7.00 7.99 5.12
CA ALA A 188 7.08 7.05 4.02
C ALA A 188 7.66 5.71 4.48
N ILE A 189 8.78 5.73 5.23
CA ILE A 189 9.40 4.52 5.78
C ILE A 189 8.47 3.83 6.77
N ARG A 190 7.90 4.55 7.75
CA ARG A 190 7.03 3.97 8.79
C ARG A 190 5.81 3.25 8.19
N ILE A 191 5.26 3.78 7.11
CA ILE A 191 4.07 3.21 6.44
C ILE A 191 4.45 2.10 5.46
N TYR A 192 5.35 2.37 4.51
CA TYR A 192 5.59 1.47 3.39
C TYR A 192 6.66 0.40 3.64
N LYS A 193 7.60 0.61 4.55
CA LYS A 193 8.62 -0.42 4.85
C LYS A 193 8.00 -1.73 5.33
N PRO A 194 7.16 -1.76 6.38
CA PRO A 194 6.54 -3.02 6.82
C PRO A 194 5.63 -3.66 5.76
N LEU A 195 5.02 -2.84 4.89
CA LEU A 195 4.26 -3.35 3.74
C LEU A 195 5.19 -4.03 2.73
N LEU A 196 6.26 -3.36 2.31
CA LEU A 196 7.22 -3.84 1.31
C LEU A 196 8.05 -5.03 1.80
N GLU A 197 8.31 -5.17 3.10
CA GLU A 197 8.96 -6.36 3.66
C GLU A 197 8.02 -7.57 3.66
N SER A 198 6.70 -7.34 3.65
CA SER A 198 5.68 -8.39 3.62
C SER A 198 5.20 -8.74 2.20
N TRP A 199 5.65 -8.01 1.17
CA TRP A 199 5.14 -8.18 -0.19
C TRP A 199 5.95 -9.15 -1.04
N GLN A 200 5.31 -9.74 -2.05
CA GLN A 200 5.96 -10.52 -3.09
C GLN A 200 5.28 -10.20 -4.42
N LYS A 201 6.04 -9.63 -5.37
CA LYS A 201 5.59 -9.45 -6.75
C LYS A 201 5.84 -10.74 -7.53
N LEU A 202 4.79 -11.28 -8.14
CA LEU A 202 4.87 -12.41 -9.05
C LEU A 202 4.61 -11.88 -10.46
N ASP A 203 5.66 -11.87 -11.27
CA ASP A 203 5.53 -11.52 -12.68
C ASP A 203 4.89 -12.69 -13.45
N GLY A 204 3.88 -12.36 -14.26
CA GLY A 204 3.10 -13.31 -15.05
C GLY A 204 3.62 -13.53 -16.47
#